data_AF-A0A9E0YB60-F1
#
_entry.id   AF-A0A9E0YB60-F1
#
_cell.length_a   1.000
_cell.length_b   1.000
_cell.length_c   1.000
_cell.angle_alpha   90.00
_cell.angle_beta   90.00
_cell.angle_gamma   90.00
#
_symmetry.space_group_name_H-M   'P 1'
#
loop_
_entity.id
_entity.type
_entity.pdbx_description
1 polymer ?
#
loop_
_entity_poly.entity_id
_entity_poly.type
_entity_poly.pdbx_seq_one_letter_code
_entity_poly.pdbx_strand_id
1 'polypeptide(L)'
;MIKTIHLPMILTLLMVLTPAATAQTTEFTYQGRLVENGVPVTGAYDLEFRLFAVETGGAALAVLQRPNVAVASGVFTVRLDFGANFDGAARYLEIAAKRAGSANPLTVLAPRQSFATVPYAIRSLDAATADNAARLGGTAASQFVQTGDARLSDARNPLPNSPNYINNTTAQQASSNFNISGTGTANVFDAATQFNIGGSRVLGVSSFSQNVFAGVNAGAANGAGGGNSFFGQNAGQTNVSGANNSFFGRNAGQANTANNNSFFGESAGFGNSTGTRNAFFGQSAGRSNTTGTDDAFFGYRAGFNNTASFNSFFGSNAGDSTTTGQNNAFFGYNAGQANLTGTDNSFFGSGAGAQNTASFNAFFGSRAGNVNTAGTGNSFFGADAGLISLGGFNSFFGTSAGGDTTTGFGNSFFGNNAGRDNAVGNDNSFFGRNAGSNNAGSNNTAIGSNTTIGLSVTYGTAIGAGSVVYESNSIALGRENGLDKVVIYGLGNNGSADLCRNSLNQIALCSSSLRYKTNVQAFYGGLDVVRRLRPITFNWKAGGMADVGFAAEEVNAIEPLLTTTNAQGEIEGVKYKQLATVLVNAVNEQETKIERLTEQLKAQQQQIELLKKLVCAQNPQAEVCR
;
A
#
# COMPACT_ATOMS: atom_id res chain seq x y z
N MET A 1 53.66 -17.69 98.92
CA MET A 1 53.12 -18.29 100.15
C MET A 1 52.81 -17.17 101.12
N ILE A 2 51.59 -17.14 101.66
CA ILE A 2 51.18 -16.40 102.90
C ILE A 2 51.08 -14.87 102.71
N LYS A 3 49.88 -14.31 102.48
CA LYS A 3 48.78 -13.97 103.42
C LYS A 3 49.17 -12.88 104.45
N THR A 4 48.75 -11.63 104.25
CA THR A 4 47.51 -10.95 104.78
C THR A 4 47.49 -10.79 106.30
N ILE A 5 46.88 -9.65 106.76
CA ILE A 5 46.21 -9.34 108.08
C ILE A 5 46.80 -8.04 108.69
N HIS A 6 46.09 -6.96 109.07
CA HIS A 6 44.68 -6.55 109.30
C HIS A 6 44.61 -5.00 109.20
N LEU A 7 43.62 -4.31 108.57
CA LEU A 7 42.20 -4.07 108.95
C LEU A 7 42.03 -3.19 110.23
N PRO A 8 41.01 -2.29 110.38
CA PRO A 8 40.31 -1.34 109.47
C PRO A 8 40.11 0.07 110.11
N MET A 9 39.34 0.97 109.45
CA MET A 9 38.17 1.73 110.00
C MET A 9 37.98 3.07 109.22
N ILE A 10 37.08 3.17 108.23
CA ILE A 10 35.70 3.76 108.25
C ILE A 10 35.59 5.15 107.57
N LEU A 11 34.65 5.19 106.59
CA LEU A 11 33.76 6.27 106.10
C LEU A 11 34.23 7.50 105.29
N THR A 12 33.59 7.58 104.12
CA THR A 12 32.97 8.75 103.45
C THR A 12 33.80 9.80 102.67
N LEU A 13 33.48 9.81 101.37
CA LEU A 13 32.96 10.95 100.59
C LEU A 13 33.97 11.87 99.88
N LEU A 14 33.57 12.22 98.65
CA LEU A 14 33.94 13.38 97.82
C LEU A 14 35.06 13.21 96.76
N MET A 15 34.55 13.04 95.53
CA MET A 15 35.02 13.55 94.24
C MET A 15 35.95 14.78 94.25
N VAL A 16 36.92 14.73 93.32
CA VAL A 16 37.62 15.82 92.63
C VAL A 16 38.65 16.61 93.47
N LEU A 17 39.92 16.60 93.01
CA LEU A 17 40.69 17.81 92.68
C LEU A 17 42.08 17.44 92.15
N THR A 18 42.28 17.77 90.89
CA THR A 18 43.56 17.86 90.16
C THR A 18 44.50 18.89 90.81
N PRO A 19 45.83 18.72 90.72
CA PRO A 19 46.76 19.69 91.30
C PRO A 19 46.68 21.02 90.56
N ALA A 20 46.39 22.09 91.31
CA ALA A 20 46.44 23.46 90.82
C ALA A 20 47.89 23.85 90.50
N ALA A 21 48.13 24.29 89.27
CA ALA A 21 49.32 25.04 88.92
C ALA A 21 49.26 26.40 89.65
N THR A 22 50.23 26.68 90.50
CA THR A 22 50.33 27.97 91.19
C THR A 22 50.84 29.03 90.22
N ALA A 23 50.12 30.14 90.11
CA ALA A 23 50.48 31.27 89.29
C ALA A 23 51.77 31.94 89.82
N GLN A 24 52.66 32.31 88.90
CA GLN A 24 53.85 33.11 89.17
C GLN A 24 53.43 34.56 89.51
N THR A 25 53.98 35.13 90.59
CA THR A 25 53.55 36.39 91.19
C THR A 25 54.11 37.63 90.47
N THR A 26 53.53 38.81 90.70
CA THR A 26 53.93 40.12 90.13
C THR A 26 55.13 40.77 90.85
N GLU A 27 55.75 40.06 91.80
CA GLU A 27 56.90 40.51 92.58
C GLU A 27 58.20 40.47 91.76
N PHE A 28 58.99 41.53 91.82
CA PHE A 28 60.34 41.58 91.26
C PHE A 28 61.37 42.09 92.27
N THR A 29 62.64 41.76 92.06
CA THR A 29 63.75 42.20 92.91
C THR A 29 64.34 43.50 92.38
N TYR A 30 64.48 44.50 93.25
CA TYR A 30 65.10 45.79 92.96
C TYR A 30 66.37 45.96 93.80
N GLN A 31 67.47 46.38 93.16
CA GLN A 31 68.74 46.69 93.81
C GLN A 31 69.10 48.15 93.57
N GLY A 32 69.46 48.86 94.64
CA GLY A 32 69.80 50.28 94.59
C GLY A 32 71.06 50.60 95.41
N ARG A 33 71.60 51.81 95.21
CA ARG A 33 72.72 52.35 95.98
C ARG A 33 72.34 53.69 96.61
N LEU A 34 72.47 53.79 97.93
CA LEU A 34 72.23 54.97 98.74
C LEU A 34 73.56 55.62 99.16
N VAL A 35 73.66 56.93 98.99
CA VAL A 35 74.81 57.75 99.41
C VAL A 35 74.29 58.97 100.18
N GLU A 36 75.01 59.38 101.22
CA GLU A 36 74.74 60.59 101.99
C GLU A 36 75.97 61.49 101.91
N ASN A 37 75.81 62.72 101.44
CA ASN A 37 76.92 63.65 101.17
C ASN A 37 78.05 63.05 100.30
N GLY A 38 77.71 62.19 99.34
CA GLY A 38 78.67 61.54 98.44
C GLY A 38 79.35 60.29 99.00
N VAL A 39 79.10 59.93 100.27
CA VAL A 39 79.68 58.74 100.92
C VAL A 39 78.65 57.61 100.98
N PRO A 40 79.00 56.37 100.58
CA PRO A 40 78.10 55.21 100.72
C PRO A 40 77.74 54.96 102.18
N VAL A 41 76.44 54.88 102.46
CA VAL A 41 75.95 54.67 103.83
C VAL A 41 75.93 53.19 104.21
N THR A 42 76.07 52.90 105.50
CA THR A 42 75.87 51.54 106.05
C THR A 42 74.98 51.62 107.28
N GLY A 43 73.99 50.73 107.37
CA GLY A 43 73.00 50.68 108.45
C GLY A 43 71.59 50.33 107.95
N ALA A 44 70.61 50.35 108.85
CA ALA A 44 69.21 50.15 108.52
C ALA A 44 68.55 51.46 108.08
N TYR A 45 67.80 51.42 106.97
CA TYR A 45 67.07 52.55 106.42
C TYR A 45 65.61 52.18 106.19
N ASP A 46 64.70 53.10 106.47
CA ASP A 46 63.32 52.99 106.03
C ASP A 46 63.24 53.56 104.61
N LEU A 47 62.86 52.71 103.66
CA LEU A 47 62.73 53.06 102.25
C LEU A 47 61.27 53.05 101.82
N GLU A 48 60.86 54.09 101.10
CA GLU A 48 59.56 54.17 100.44
C GLU A 48 59.75 54.18 98.94
N PHE A 49 59.02 53.31 98.24
CA PHE A 49 59.01 53.20 96.79
C PHE A 49 57.64 53.61 96.27
N ARG A 50 57.58 54.66 95.46
CA ARG A 50 56.35 55.13 94.83
C ARG A 50 56.43 54.96 93.32
N LEU A 51 55.41 54.35 92.74
CA LEU A 51 55.29 54.15 91.31
C LEU A 51 54.47 55.28 90.68
N PHE A 52 54.96 55.89 89.61
CA PHE A 52 54.29 56.96 88.88
C PHE A 52 54.13 56.64 87.40
N ALA A 53 53.07 57.18 86.80
CA ALA A 53 52.86 57.15 85.34
C ALA A 53 53.72 58.18 84.59
N VAL A 54 54.21 59.22 85.28
CA VAL A 54 54.94 60.35 84.71
C VAL A 54 56.24 60.65 85.47
N GLU A 55 57.22 61.23 84.77
CA GLU A 55 58.56 61.49 85.30
C GLU A 55 58.61 62.57 86.39
N THR A 56 57.80 63.64 86.26
CA THR A 56 57.70 64.74 87.23
C THR A 56 56.24 65.07 87.52
N GLY A 57 55.89 65.30 88.80
CA GLY A 57 54.50 65.53 89.22
C GLY A 57 53.63 64.27 89.20
N GLY A 58 52.31 64.44 89.18
CA GLY A 58 51.33 63.34 89.20
C GLY A 58 51.11 62.70 90.57
N ALA A 59 50.01 61.95 90.72
CA ALA A 59 49.75 61.12 91.90
C ALA A 59 50.46 59.77 91.76
N ALA A 60 50.89 59.18 92.89
CA ALA A 60 51.48 57.85 92.88
C ALA A 60 50.41 56.79 92.57
N LEU A 61 50.69 55.90 91.63
CA LEU A 61 49.85 54.74 91.28
C LEU A 61 49.85 53.70 92.39
N ALA A 62 51.00 53.54 93.07
CA ALA A 62 51.16 52.63 94.18
C ALA A 62 52.33 53.09 95.06
N VAL A 63 52.24 52.79 96.36
CA VAL A 63 53.25 53.13 97.37
C VAL A 63 53.59 51.88 98.17
N LEU A 64 54.88 51.57 98.27
CA LEU A 64 55.41 50.44 99.03
C LEU A 64 56.42 50.94 100.07
N GLN A 65 56.12 50.68 101.33
CA GLN A 65 57.05 50.91 102.43
C GLN A 65 57.89 49.65 102.68
N ARG A 66 59.18 49.84 102.91
CA ARG A 66 60.14 48.82 103.33
C ARG A 66 60.89 49.35 104.55
N PRO A 67 60.38 49.12 105.77
CA PRO A 67 61.08 49.53 106.97
C PRO A 67 62.31 48.66 107.21
N ASN A 68 63.32 49.19 107.91
CA ASN A 68 64.52 48.46 108.33
C ASN A 68 65.29 47.72 107.20
N VAL A 69 65.37 48.30 106.00
CA VAL A 69 66.17 47.74 104.90
C VAL A 69 67.66 47.85 105.25
N ALA A 70 68.35 46.72 105.27
CA ALA A 70 69.78 46.68 105.48
C ALA A 70 70.52 47.26 104.25
N VAL A 71 71.28 48.33 104.47
CA VAL A 71 72.16 48.94 103.47
C VAL A 71 73.61 48.66 103.87
N ALA A 72 74.38 48.06 102.98
CA ALA A 72 75.79 47.72 103.22
C ALA A 72 76.67 48.35 102.14
N SER A 73 77.63 49.20 102.55
CA SER A 73 78.50 49.95 101.62
C SER A 73 77.70 50.69 100.54
N GLY A 74 76.55 51.25 100.93
CA GLY A 74 75.60 51.94 100.08
C GLY A 74 74.62 51.03 99.34
N VAL A 75 74.83 49.72 99.21
CA VAL A 75 73.96 48.86 98.39
C VAL A 75 72.84 48.25 99.23
N PHE A 76 71.64 48.17 98.65
CA PHE A 76 70.50 47.44 99.22
C PHE A 76 69.77 46.61 98.15
N THR A 77 69.05 45.59 98.60
CA THR A 77 68.17 44.77 97.75
C THR A 77 66.81 44.66 98.43
N VAL A 78 65.73 44.88 97.69
CA VAL A 78 64.36 44.71 98.16
C VAL A 78 63.53 43.99 97.12
N ARG A 79 62.43 43.36 97.55
CA ARG A 79 61.41 42.88 96.63
C ARG A 79 60.23 43.83 96.59
N LEU A 80 59.82 44.18 95.38
CA LEU A 80 58.75 45.13 95.11
C LEU A 80 57.65 44.40 94.33
N ASP A 81 56.42 44.57 94.77
CA ASP A 81 55.24 44.08 94.08
C ASP A 81 54.21 45.21 94.08
N PHE A 82 54.05 45.84 92.92
CA PHE A 82 53.08 46.90 92.72
C PHE A 82 51.74 46.37 92.19
N GLY A 83 51.54 45.05 92.12
CA GLY A 83 50.35 44.44 91.52
C GLY A 83 50.21 44.74 90.03
N ALA A 84 48.97 44.76 89.53
CA ALA A 84 48.62 44.94 88.12
C ALA A 84 48.76 46.40 87.61
N ASN A 85 49.84 47.10 87.97
CA ASN A 85 50.11 48.49 87.55
C ASN A 85 51.00 48.60 86.30
N PHE A 86 51.29 47.46 85.65
CA PHE A 86 52.18 47.33 84.49
C PHE A 86 51.37 46.90 83.25
N ASP A 87 50.99 47.86 82.42
CA ASP A 87 50.10 47.69 81.25
C ASP A 87 50.84 47.73 79.90
N GLY A 88 52.17 47.72 79.91
CA GLY A 88 52.99 47.91 78.71
C GLY A 88 53.59 49.31 78.56
N ALA A 89 53.07 50.33 79.24
CA ALA A 89 53.64 51.69 79.19
C ALA A 89 54.79 51.89 80.20
N ALA A 90 55.66 52.87 79.94
CA ALA A 90 56.78 53.21 80.83
C ALA A 90 56.28 53.62 82.24
N ARG A 91 57.05 53.27 83.27
CA ARG A 91 56.77 53.64 84.66
C ARG A 91 58.00 54.27 85.32
N TYR A 92 57.75 55.14 86.29
CA TYR A 92 58.79 55.90 87.00
C TYR A 92 58.77 55.58 88.49
N LEU A 93 59.90 55.15 89.04
CA LEU A 93 60.09 54.82 90.46
C LEU A 93 60.69 56.02 91.19
N GLU A 94 59.98 56.53 92.20
CA GLU A 94 60.51 57.50 93.16
C GLU A 94 60.88 56.77 94.44
N ILE A 95 62.05 57.07 94.99
CA ILE A 95 62.56 56.46 96.22
C ILE A 95 62.73 57.57 97.25
N ALA A 96 62.18 57.38 98.44
CA ALA A 96 62.47 58.21 99.59
C ALA A 96 63.12 57.38 100.69
N ALA A 97 64.12 57.93 101.35
CA ALA A 97 64.90 57.23 102.37
C ALA A 97 65.05 58.06 103.64
N LYS A 98 65.05 57.39 104.78
CA LYS A 98 65.54 57.94 106.05
C LYS A 98 66.25 56.85 106.83
N ARG A 99 67.16 57.24 107.72
CA ARG A 99 67.79 56.29 108.64
C ARG A 99 66.72 55.71 109.57
N ALA A 100 66.70 54.39 109.74
CA ALA A 100 65.70 53.73 110.58
C ALA A 100 65.77 54.27 112.02
N GLY A 101 64.62 54.61 112.60
CA GLY A 101 64.53 55.23 113.93
C GLY A 101 64.82 56.74 113.98
N SER A 102 65.11 57.39 112.85
CA SER A 102 65.23 58.86 112.81
C SER A 102 63.86 59.55 112.91
N ALA A 103 63.82 60.65 113.67
CA ALA A 103 62.68 61.56 113.76
C ALA A 103 62.52 62.45 112.51
N ASN A 104 63.53 62.49 111.63
CA ASN A 104 63.47 63.27 110.40
C ASN A 104 62.47 62.63 109.40
N PRO A 105 61.78 63.45 108.58
CA PRO A 105 60.93 62.95 107.51
C PRO A 105 61.75 62.21 106.44
N LEU A 106 61.07 61.37 105.65
CA LEU A 106 61.66 60.68 104.50
C LEU A 106 62.19 61.70 103.48
N THR A 107 63.46 61.59 103.10
CA THR A 107 64.08 62.44 102.08
C THR A 107 63.91 61.83 100.70
N VAL A 108 63.31 62.55 99.77
CA VAL A 108 63.10 62.09 98.39
C VAL A 108 64.43 62.14 97.63
N LEU A 109 64.77 61.04 96.96
CA LEU A 109 65.96 60.88 96.14
C LEU A 109 65.58 61.14 94.67
N ALA A 110 65.71 62.39 94.23
CA ALA A 110 65.49 62.77 92.84
C ALA A 110 66.75 62.52 91.98
N PRO A 111 66.63 62.21 90.66
CA PRO A 111 65.39 62.06 89.88
C PRO A 111 64.75 60.65 89.97
N ARG A 112 63.49 60.52 89.52
CA ARG A 112 62.79 59.22 89.40
C ARG A 112 63.48 58.32 88.37
N GLN A 113 63.43 57.01 88.58
CA GLN A 113 64.02 56.03 87.66
C GLN A 113 62.97 55.42 86.73
N SER A 114 63.21 55.47 85.41
CA SER A 114 62.33 54.86 84.40
C SER A 114 62.61 53.37 84.21
N PHE A 115 61.56 52.57 83.98
CA PHE A 115 61.69 51.19 83.53
C PHE A 115 60.59 50.81 82.52
N ALA A 116 61.00 50.08 81.48
CA ALA A 116 60.14 49.60 80.40
C ALA A 116 59.73 48.14 80.66
N THR A 117 58.47 47.81 80.40
CA THR A 117 57.94 46.44 80.52
C THR A 117 58.09 45.73 79.17
N VAL A 118 58.72 44.56 79.12
CA VAL A 118 58.83 43.75 77.89
C VAL A 118 58.00 42.48 78.09
N PRO A 119 56.82 42.32 77.45
CA PRO A 119 55.99 41.13 77.66
C PRO A 119 56.48 39.95 76.79
N TYR A 120 56.79 38.82 77.41
CA TYR A 120 56.90 37.51 76.75
C TYR A 120 55.49 36.91 76.58
N ALA A 121 55.04 36.66 75.35
CA ALA A 121 53.74 36.03 75.07
C ALA A 121 53.85 34.50 74.99
N ILE A 122 52.98 33.78 75.70
CA ILE A 122 52.90 32.31 75.73
C ILE A 122 51.54 31.86 75.13
N ARG A 123 51.48 31.73 73.79
CA ARG A 123 50.53 30.96 72.93
C ARG A 123 48.99 31.14 73.05
N SER A 124 48.29 30.87 71.93
CA SER A 124 46.82 30.92 71.75
C SER A 124 46.13 29.57 72.00
N LEU A 125 44.89 29.60 72.52
CA LEU A 125 44.17 28.50 73.18
C LEU A 125 43.07 27.81 72.32
N ASP A 126 42.82 28.20 71.07
CA ASP A 126 41.77 27.56 70.25
C ASP A 126 42.04 27.68 68.73
N ALA A 127 41.69 26.63 67.98
CA ALA A 127 41.81 26.52 66.51
C ALA A 127 40.77 27.37 65.75
N ALA A 128 39.70 27.84 66.42
CA ALA A 128 38.64 28.63 65.78
C ALA A 128 39.06 30.05 65.36
N THR A 129 40.24 30.54 65.77
CA THR A 129 40.80 31.85 65.36
C THR A 129 42.12 31.72 64.57
N ALA A 130 42.43 30.53 64.04
CA ALA A 130 43.57 30.35 63.16
C ALA A 130 43.27 30.90 61.75
N ASP A 131 43.88 32.04 61.41
CA ASP A 131 43.73 32.77 60.13
C ASP A 131 44.14 31.97 58.86
N ASN A 132 44.48 30.69 58.96
CA ASN A 132 45.04 29.91 57.83
C ASN A 132 45.07 28.38 58.06
N ALA A 133 43.93 27.78 58.41
CA ALA A 133 43.71 26.33 58.25
C ALA A 133 43.53 25.94 56.76
N ALA A 134 44.54 26.18 55.92
CA ALA A 134 44.47 25.93 54.48
C ALA A 134 44.60 24.46 54.09
N ARG A 135 44.87 23.54 55.03
CA ARG A 135 45.10 22.10 54.75
C ARG A 135 44.59 21.20 55.87
N LEU A 136 43.86 20.15 55.52
CA LEU A 136 43.47 19.04 56.41
C LEU A 136 44.05 17.74 55.82
N GLY A 137 44.90 17.02 56.57
CA GLY A 137 45.51 15.77 56.10
C GLY A 137 46.45 15.91 54.89
N GLY A 138 47.03 17.10 54.67
CA GLY A 138 47.90 17.39 53.52
C GLY A 138 47.18 17.87 52.26
N THR A 139 45.85 17.76 52.22
CA THR A 139 44.98 18.21 51.12
C THR A 139 44.56 19.66 51.34
N ALA A 140 44.63 20.51 50.30
CA ALA A 140 44.27 21.92 50.40
C ALA A 140 42.75 22.09 50.61
N ALA A 141 42.34 23.07 51.43
CA ALA A 141 40.93 23.33 51.75
C ALA A 141 40.06 23.59 50.49
N SER A 142 40.64 24.13 49.42
CA SER A 142 40.00 24.33 48.11
C SER A 142 39.66 23.03 47.36
N GLN A 143 40.16 21.88 47.83
CA GLN A 143 39.86 20.57 47.27
C GLN A 143 38.71 19.87 48.00
N PHE A 144 38.16 20.47 49.06
CA PHE A 144 36.90 20.06 49.67
C PHE A 144 35.79 20.99 49.20
N VAL A 145 34.65 20.43 48.78
CA VAL A 145 33.49 21.24 48.35
C VAL A 145 32.88 21.89 49.60
N GLN A 146 33.13 23.18 49.77
CA GLN A 146 32.51 23.99 50.82
C GLN A 146 31.17 24.57 50.31
N THR A 147 30.24 24.87 51.22
CA THR A 147 28.88 25.37 50.90
C THR A 147 28.84 26.72 50.17
N GLY A 148 30.00 27.34 49.88
CA GLY A 148 30.16 28.56 49.08
C GLY A 148 31.22 28.45 47.96
N ASP A 149 31.61 27.24 47.56
CA ASP A 149 32.56 27.01 46.46
C ASP A 149 32.01 27.55 45.12
N ALA A 150 32.77 28.39 44.42
CA ALA A 150 32.34 29.02 43.16
C ALA A 150 32.11 28.03 41.99
N ARG A 151 32.52 26.76 42.12
CA ARG A 151 32.14 25.67 41.22
C ARG A 151 30.70 25.20 41.45
N LEU A 152 30.11 25.52 42.60
CA LEU A 152 28.67 25.39 42.84
C LEU A 152 27.99 26.59 42.17
N SER A 153 27.42 26.35 40.99
CA SER A 153 26.76 27.40 40.20
C SER A 153 25.40 27.85 40.78
N ASP A 154 24.96 27.29 41.92
CA ASP A 154 23.87 27.84 42.72
C ASP A 154 24.02 27.49 44.22
N ALA A 155 23.26 28.20 45.07
CA ALA A 155 23.10 27.86 46.48
C ALA A 155 22.14 26.68 46.64
N ARG A 156 22.50 25.47 46.17
CA ARG A 156 21.74 24.25 46.47
C ARG A 156 22.21 23.63 47.77
N ASN A 157 21.25 23.44 48.66
CA ASN A 157 21.30 22.39 49.66
C ASN A 157 20.93 21.09 48.92
N PRO A 158 21.87 20.19 48.57
CA PRO A 158 21.54 18.91 47.93
C PRO A 158 20.93 17.98 48.98
N LEU A 159 19.76 18.36 49.51
CA LEU A 159 19.00 17.49 50.37
C LEU A 159 18.48 16.34 49.51
N PRO A 160 18.66 15.08 49.94
CA PRO A 160 18.01 13.93 49.33
C PRO A 160 16.52 14.24 49.11
N ASN A 161 16.01 13.96 47.90
CA ASN A 161 14.64 14.27 47.47
C ASN A 161 14.31 15.74 47.12
N SER A 162 15.28 16.65 47.04
CA SER A 162 15.04 18.00 46.51
C SER A 162 14.89 17.99 44.97
N PRO A 163 14.15 18.94 44.35
CA PRO A 163 13.97 19.01 42.90
C PRO A 163 15.27 19.19 42.10
N ASN A 164 16.32 19.66 42.76
CA ASN A 164 17.62 19.91 42.14
C ASN A 164 18.66 18.83 42.42
N TYR A 165 18.24 17.71 43.01
CA TYR A 165 19.07 16.57 43.34
C TYR A 165 18.53 15.34 42.62
N ILE A 166 19.30 14.81 41.66
CA ILE A 166 18.96 13.56 40.99
C ILE A 166 19.30 12.41 41.94
N ASN A 167 18.27 11.85 42.59
CA ASN A 167 18.42 10.67 43.42
C ASN A 167 18.72 9.49 42.50
N ASN A 168 19.92 8.90 42.59
CA ASN A 168 20.24 7.65 41.92
C ASN A 168 19.60 6.46 42.68
N THR A 169 18.26 6.41 42.67
CA THR A 169 17.46 5.33 43.26
C THR A 169 16.63 4.66 42.16
N THR A 170 15.99 3.55 42.48
CA THR A 170 15.08 2.86 41.56
C THR A 170 13.71 3.53 41.44
N ALA A 171 13.44 4.60 42.20
CA ALA A 171 12.16 5.30 42.19
C ALA A 171 12.23 6.53 41.26
N GLN A 172 11.26 6.66 40.34
CA GLN A 172 11.17 7.81 39.44
C GLN A 172 10.92 9.10 40.24
N GLN A 173 11.79 10.10 40.07
CA GLN A 173 11.58 11.41 40.66
C GLN A 173 10.65 12.26 39.78
N ALA A 174 9.45 12.54 40.27
CA ALA A 174 8.51 13.43 39.57
C ALA A 174 9.12 14.83 39.35
N SER A 175 8.89 15.40 38.16
CA SER A 175 9.27 16.78 37.79
C SER A 175 10.77 17.12 37.83
N SER A 176 11.66 16.12 37.96
CA SER A 176 13.10 16.32 37.91
C SER A 176 13.59 16.36 36.46
N ASN A 177 14.38 17.37 36.11
CA ASN A 177 14.98 17.48 34.77
C ASN A 177 16.39 16.86 34.78
N PHE A 178 16.68 16.01 33.80
CA PHE A 178 18.02 15.47 33.57
C PHE A 178 18.66 16.13 32.34
N ASN A 179 19.67 16.95 32.55
CA ASN A 179 20.40 17.66 31.49
C ASN A 179 21.90 17.39 31.60
N ILE A 180 22.52 16.82 30.57
CA ILE A 180 23.95 16.51 30.51
C ILE A 180 24.58 17.34 29.39
N SER A 181 25.61 18.14 29.69
CA SER A 181 26.47 18.73 28.67
C SER A 181 27.43 17.66 28.13
N GLY A 182 27.10 17.02 27.01
CA GLY A 182 27.95 16.03 26.34
C GLY A 182 27.23 14.75 25.95
N THR A 183 27.88 13.61 26.14
CA THR A 183 27.31 12.27 25.85
C THR A 183 26.96 11.56 27.17
N GLY A 184 25.90 10.75 27.15
CA GLY A 184 25.49 9.93 28.28
C GLY A 184 25.09 8.53 27.80
N THR A 185 25.28 7.53 28.64
CA THR A 185 24.86 6.14 28.39
C THR A 185 23.91 5.71 29.48
N ALA A 186 22.75 5.16 29.11
CA ALA A 186 21.79 4.56 30.03
C ALA A 186 21.42 3.17 29.54
N ASN A 187 21.26 2.21 30.45
CA ASN A 187 20.85 0.85 30.10
C ASN A 187 19.42 0.81 29.56
N VAL A 188 18.53 1.64 30.12
CA VAL A 188 17.11 1.76 29.73
C VAL A 188 16.73 3.23 29.74
N PHE A 189 16.00 3.67 28.70
CA PHE A 189 15.36 4.98 28.65
C PHE A 189 13.86 4.78 28.42
N ASP A 190 13.05 5.04 29.46
CA ASP A 190 11.60 4.83 29.44
C ASP A 190 10.89 6.19 29.42
N ALA A 191 10.36 6.57 28.25
CA ALA A 191 9.67 7.83 28.05
C ALA A 191 8.16 7.63 28.12
N ALA A 192 7.48 8.37 29.00
CA ALA A 192 6.03 8.24 29.20
C ALA A 192 5.18 8.63 27.99
N THR A 193 5.68 9.52 27.12
CA THR A 193 4.92 10.07 25.99
C THR A 193 5.69 10.01 24.68
N GLN A 194 6.93 10.49 24.66
CA GLN A 194 7.72 10.61 23.43
C GLN A 194 9.22 10.79 23.66
N PHE A 195 9.98 10.47 22.63
CA PHE A 195 11.38 10.83 22.45
C PHE A 195 11.50 11.93 21.39
N ASN A 196 12.17 13.03 21.76
CA ASN A 196 12.38 14.18 20.88
C ASN A 196 13.85 14.28 20.44
N ILE A 197 14.11 14.65 19.19
CA ILE A 197 15.44 15.02 18.68
C ILE A 197 15.33 16.44 18.12
N GLY A 198 16.17 17.36 18.60
CA GLY A 198 16.16 18.76 18.16
C GLY A 198 14.82 19.48 18.37
N GLY A 199 14.07 19.12 19.42
CA GLY A 199 12.73 19.66 19.71
C GLY A 199 11.58 19.00 18.93
N SER A 200 11.86 18.12 17.97
CA SER A 200 10.85 17.40 17.20
C SER A 200 10.59 16.01 17.77
N ARG A 201 9.33 15.59 17.86
CA ARG A 201 8.99 14.19 18.19
C ARG A 201 9.51 13.26 17.11
N VAL A 202 10.28 12.25 17.51
CA VAL A 202 10.82 11.22 16.60
C VAL A 202 10.30 9.83 16.94
N LEU A 203 10.01 9.53 18.20
CA LEU A 203 9.31 8.31 18.62
C LEU A 203 8.23 8.69 19.64
N GLY A 204 7.02 8.15 19.52
CA GLY A 204 5.93 8.40 20.46
C GLY A 204 5.08 7.16 20.71
N VAL A 205 4.66 7.01 21.96
CA VAL A 205 3.67 6.02 22.40
C VAL A 205 2.54 6.78 23.08
N SER A 206 1.28 6.52 22.73
CA SER A 206 0.15 7.13 23.43
C SER A 206 -0.28 6.23 24.59
N SER A 207 -0.53 6.84 25.75
CA SER A 207 -1.00 6.17 26.97
C SER A 207 -2.37 5.49 26.81
N PHE A 208 -3.10 5.86 25.76
CA PHE A 208 -4.31 5.18 25.33
C PHE A 208 -4.00 4.48 24.01
N SER A 209 -4.07 3.14 24.02
CA SER A 209 -4.22 2.25 22.85
C SER A 209 -3.04 2.02 21.89
N GLN A 210 -2.04 1.23 22.32
CA GLN A 210 -1.12 0.44 21.46
C GLN A 210 -0.65 1.10 20.15
N ASN A 211 -0.34 2.41 20.18
CA ASN A 211 0.12 3.16 19.02
C ASN A 211 1.64 3.25 19.01
N VAL A 212 2.26 3.18 17.83
CA VAL A 212 3.69 3.41 17.63
C VAL A 212 3.87 4.44 16.52
N PHE A 213 4.50 5.57 16.85
CA PHE A 213 4.76 6.64 15.90
C PHE A 213 6.25 6.93 15.78
N ALA A 214 6.79 6.88 14.57
CA ALA A 214 8.19 7.20 14.28
C ALA A 214 8.29 8.23 13.14
N GLY A 215 8.97 9.35 13.39
CA GLY A 215 9.16 10.43 12.42
C GLY A 215 8.50 11.75 12.81
N VAL A 216 9.04 12.85 12.30
CA VAL A 216 8.57 14.20 12.62
C VAL A 216 7.09 14.35 12.26
N ASN A 217 6.27 14.77 13.23
CA ASN A 217 4.81 14.92 13.14
C ASN A 217 4.01 13.64 12.83
N ALA A 218 4.62 12.45 12.82
CA ALA A 218 3.88 11.20 12.60
C ALA A 218 2.82 11.03 13.70
N GLY A 219 1.52 11.00 13.38
CA GLY A 219 0.43 10.88 14.38
C GLY A 219 0.24 12.08 15.31
N ALA A 220 0.59 13.30 14.88
CA ALA A 220 0.59 14.49 15.75
C ALA A 220 -0.78 14.85 16.34
N ALA A 221 -1.87 14.62 15.60
CA ALA A 221 -3.23 14.94 16.04
C ALA A 221 -3.97 13.77 16.72
N ASN A 222 -3.33 12.62 16.93
CA ASN A 222 -4.02 11.45 17.47
C ASN A 222 -4.41 11.64 18.94
N GLY A 223 -5.72 11.72 19.18
CA GLY A 223 -6.31 11.97 20.50
C GLY A 223 -7.09 10.77 21.07
N ALA A 224 -7.64 9.89 20.24
CA ALA A 224 -8.50 8.77 20.69
C ALA A 224 -8.36 7.47 19.88
N GLY A 225 -7.66 7.47 18.76
CA GLY A 225 -7.57 6.31 17.86
C GLY A 225 -6.45 5.35 18.24
N GLY A 226 -6.77 4.06 18.37
CA GLY A 226 -5.84 3.04 18.86
C GLY A 226 -5.30 2.05 17.84
N GLY A 227 -4.21 1.37 18.17
CA GLY A 227 -3.64 0.28 17.34
C GLY A 227 -3.01 0.76 16.03
N ASN A 228 -2.52 2.00 16.01
CA ASN A 228 -1.93 2.63 14.82
C ASN A 228 -0.40 2.50 14.80
N SER A 229 0.16 2.27 13.62
CA SER A 229 1.60 2.17 13.35
C SER A 229 2.00 3.18 12.28
N PHE A 230 2.57 4.32 12.65
CA PHE A 230 2.93 5.39 11.70
C PHE A 230 4.44 5.61 11.64
N PHE A 231 5.03 5.51 10.45
CA PHE A 231 6.46 5.61 10.22
C PHE A 231 6.74 6.54 9.03
N GLY A 232 7.36 7.69 9.29
CA GLY A 232 7.69 8.69 8.28
C GLY A 232 7.22 10.09 8.65
N GLN A 233 7.84 11.11 8.07
CA GLN A 233 7.44 12.50 8.28
C GLN A 233 5.97 12.70 7.90
N ASN A 234 5.18 13.31 8.82
CA ASN A 234 3.75 13.58 8.69
C ASN A 234 2.86 12.34 8.42
N ALA A 235 3.35 11.12 8.64
CA ALA A 235 2.51 9.92 8.49
C ALA A 235 1.34 9.97 9.48
N GLY A 236 0.09 9.90 8.98
CA GLY A 236 -1.10 10.01 9.82
C GLY A 236 -1.22 11.31 10.63
N GLN A 237 -0.63 12.42 10.17
CA GLN A 237 -0.51 13.66 10.94
C GLN A 237 -1.85 14.16 11.50
N THR A 238 -2.92 14.13 10.70
CA THR A 238 -4.25 14.65 11.09
C THR A 238 -5.18 13.56 11.61
N ASN A 239 -4.69 12.35 11.87
CA ASN A 239 -5.55 11.28 12.38
C ASN A 239 -5.94 11.56 13.84
N VAL A 240 -7.19 11.98 14.06
CA VAL A 240 -7.70 12.32 15.41
C VAL A 240 -8.23 11.08 16.15
N SER A 241 -9.12 10.31 15.51
CA SER A 241 -9.85 9.19 16.10
C SER A 241 -9.72 7.86 15.35
N GLY A 242 -9.06 7.85 14.18
CA GLY A 242 -8.89 6.66 13.37
C GLY A 242 -8.02 5.60 14.06
N ALA A 243 -8.48 4.35 14.02
CA ALA A 243 -7.88 3.21 14.69
C ALA A 243 -7.44 2.11 13.70
N ASN A 244 -6.51 1.27 14.14
CA ASN A 244 -5.99 0.10 13.41
C ASN A 244 -5.40 0.44 12.04
N ASN A 245 -4.68 1.57 11.94
CA ASN A 245 -4.04 2.00 10.70
C ASN A 245 -2.54 1.72 10.69
N SER A 246 -2.00 1.35 9.53
CA SER A 246 -0.56 1.11 9.32
C SER A 246 -0.03 2.00 8.20
N PHE A 247 0.69 3.08 8.53
CA PHE A 247 1.20 4.06 7.56
C PHE A 247 2.73 4.10 7.55
N PHE A 248 3.34 3.87 6.40
CA PHE A 248 4.79 3.81 6.23
C PHE A 248 5.20 4.63 5.01
N GLY A 249 5.84 5.77 5.22
CA GLY A 249 6.29 6.68 4.18
C GLY A 249 6.03 8.14 4.53
N ARG A 250 6.78 9.06 3.91
CA ARG A 250 6.53 10.49 4.04
C ARG A 250 5.12 10.83 3.55
N ASN A 251 4.35 11.51 4.39
CA ASN A 251 2.94 11.90 4.16
C ASN A 251 1.97 10.73 3.89
N ALA A 252 2.32 9.49 4.24
CA ALA A 252 1.40 8.36 4.12
C ALA A 252 0.18 8.58 5.03
N GLY A 253 -1.02 8.53 4.47
CA GLY A 253 -2.27 8.76 5.20
C GLY A 253 -2.36 10.11 5.92
N GLN A 254 -1.69 11.16 5.43
CA GLN A 254 -1.58 12.43 6.15
C GLN A 254 -2.94 12.98 6.61
N ALA A 255 -3.96 12.93 5.74
CA ALA A 255 -5.31 13.43 6.00
C ALA A 255 -6.26 12.40 6.68
N ASN A 256 -5.80 11.16 6.94
CA ASN A 256 -6.67 10.05 7.35
C ASN A 256 -7.32 10.27 8.70
N THR A 257 -8.65 10.24 8.76
CA THR A 257 -9.43 10.24 10.01
C THR A 257 -10.20 8.92 10.24
N ALA A 258 -9.97 7.93 9.38
CA ALA A 258 -10.72 6.67 9.30
C ALA A 258 -9.96 5.46 9.87
N ASN A 259 -10.63 4.30 9.89
CA ASN A 259 -10.14 3.06 10.50
C ASN A 259 -9.68 2.02 9.46
N ASN A 260 -8.82 1.10 9.90
CA ASN A 260 -8.44 -0.13 9.20
C ASN A 260 -7.77 0.09 7.84
N ASN A 261 -6.90 1.10 7.72
CA ASN A 261 -6.18 1.40 6.48
C ASN A 261 -4.70 1.03 6.57
N SER A 262 -4.14 0.51 5.48
CA SER A 262 -2.74 0.14 5.34
C SER A 262 -2.11 0.89 4.17
N PHE A 263 -1.28 1.90 4.44
CA PHE A 263 -0.66 2.76 3.42
C PHE A 263 0.87 2.69 3.50
N PHE A 264 1.51 2.17 2.45
CA PHE A 264 2.95 1.94 2.37
C PHE A 264 3.50 2.61 1.12
N GLY A 265 4.22 3.71 1.28
CA GLY A 265 4.78 4.50 0.20
C GLY A 265 4.68 5.99 0.47
N GLU A 266 5.54 6.77 -0.18
CA GLU A 266 5.47 8.22 -0.10
C GLU A 266 4.15 8.73 -0.68
N SER A 267 3.41 9.52 0.13
CA SER A 267 2.08 10.04 -0.20
C SER A 267 1.01 8.97 -0.52
N ALA A 268 1.21 7.71 -0.11
CA ALA A 268 0.17 6.69 -0.23
C ALA A 268 -1.05 7.06 0.64
N GLY A 269 -2.25 7.07 0.06
CA GLY A 269 -3.49 7.46 0.76
C GLY A 269 -3.48 8.88 1.33
N PHE A 270 -2.66 9.78 0.79
CA PHE A 270 -2.43 11.15 1.31
C PHE A 270 -3.73 11.89 1.67
N GLY A 271 -4.70 11.88 0.76
CA GLY A 271 -5.96 12.61 0.89
C GLY A 271 -7.10 11.85 1.58
N ASN A 272 -6.87 10.61 2.02
CA ASN A 272 -7.94 9.78 2.58
C ASN A 272 -8.52 10.50 3.79
N SER A 273 -9.81 10.77 3.83
CA SER A 273 -10.45 11.45 4.97
C SER A 273 -11.27 10.45 5.76
N THR A 274 -12.31 9.86 5.16
CA THR A 274 -13.26 8.96 5.81
C THR A 274 -13.26 7.53 5.25
N GLY A 275 -12.49 7.27 4.18
CA GLY A 275 -12.37 5.94 3.57
C GLY A 275 -11.78 4.88 4.52
N THR A 276 -12.36 3.69 4.57
CA THR A 276 -11.97 2.59 5.48
C THR A 276 -11.61 1.33 4.71
N ARG A 277 -10.83 0.43 5.34
CA ARG A 277 -10.47 -0.89 4.79
C ARG A 277 -9.70 -0.82 3.47
N ASN A 278 -8.85 0.20 3.32
CA ASN A 278 -8.02 0.40 2.14
C ASN A 278 -6.59 -0.10 2.34
N ALA A 279 -6.01 -0.67 1.28
CA ALA A 279 -4.65 -1.22 1.25
C ALA A 279 -3.87 -0.60 0.08
N PHE A 280 -3.06 0.43 0.32
CA PHE A 280 -2.30 1.15 -0.70
C PHE A 280 -0.80 0.96 -0.53
N PHE A 281 -0.15 0.35 -1.52
CA PHE A 281 1.27 0.00 -1.51
C PHE A 281 1.95 0.54 -2.77
N GLY A 282 2.75 1.59 -2.63
CA GLY A 282 3.45 2.26 -3.71
C GLY A 282 3.45 3.77 -3.52
N GLN A 283 4.43 4.44 -4.13
CA GLN A 283 4.46 5.91 -4.12
C GLN A 283 3.20 6.46 -4.78
N SER A 284 2.50 7.35 -4.06
CA SER A 284 1.25 7.99 -4.47
C SER A 284 0.11 7.03 -4.85
N ALA A 285 0.13 5.78 -4.38
CA ALA A 285 -1.00 4.87 -4.51
C ALA A 285 -2.21 5.43 -3.74
N GLY A 286 -3.38 5.54 -4.40
CA GLY A 286 -4.59 6.09 -3.80
C GLY A 286 -4.47 7.52 -3.28
N ARG A 287 -3.54 8.34 -3.82
CA ARG A 287 -3.18 9.65 -3.25
C ARG A 287 -4.38 10.57 -3.07
N SER A 288 -5.29 10.62 -4.03
CA SER A 288 -6.48 11.48 -4.02
C SER A 288 -7.74 10.80 -3.47
N ASN A 289 -7.64 9.57 -2.95
CA ASN A 289 -8.80 8.94 -2.30
C ASN A 289 -9.23 9.79 -1.13
N THR A 290 -10.53 10.08 -1.00
CA THR A 290 -11.11 10.87 0.10
C THR A 290 -12.07 9.99 0.91
N THR A 291 -13.05 9.38 0.24
CA THR A 291 -14.13 8.62 0.87
C THR A 291 -14.19 7.14 0.45
N GLY A 292 -13.40 6.73 -0.54
CA GLY A 292 -13.39 5.37 -1.08
C GLY A 292 -13.06 4.31 -0.04
N THR A 293 -13.67 3.13 -0.15
CA THR A 293 -13.57 2.04 0.82
C THR A 293 -13.30 0.71 0.15
N ASP A 294 -12.68 -0.22 0.88
CA ASP A 294 -12.43 -1.59 0.41
C ASP A 294 -11.60 -1.63 -0.89
N ASP A 295 -10.64 -0.70 -1.03
CA ASP A 295 -9.75 -0.61 -2.18
C ASP A 295 -8.37 -1.24 -1.92
N ALA A 296 -7.80 -1.90 -2.92
CA ALA A 296 -6.50 -2.55 -2.87
C ALA A 296 -5.62 -2.07 -4.02
N PHE A 297 -4.69 -1.14 -3.77
CA PHE A 297 -3.82 -0.53 -4.79
C PHE A 297 -2.36 -0.86 -4.55
N PHE A 298 -1.69 -1.48 -5.53
CA PHE A 298 -0.31 -1.95 -5.45
C PHE A 298 0.47 -1.50 -6.69
N GLY A 299 1.32 -0.48 -6.56
CA GLY A 299 2.15 0.05 -7.63
C GLY A 299 2.36 1.56 -7.54
N TYR A 300 3.33 2.07 -8.29
CA TYR A 300 3.52 3.51 -8.47
C TYR A 300 2.25 4.13 -9.07
N ARG A 301 1.63 5.08 -8.35
CA ARG A 301 0.39 5.78 -8.77
C ARG A 301 -0.81 4.87 -9.08
N ALA A 302 -0.85 3.65 -8.55
CA ALA A 302 -2.05 2.81 -8.67
C ALA A 302 -3.24 3.53 -8.00
N GLY A 303 -4.34 3.74 -8.74
CA GLY A 303 -5.52 4.45 -8.25
C GLY A 303 -5.28 5.91 -7.82
N PHE A 304 -4.30 6.61 -8.42
CA PHE A 304 -3.89 7.95 -7.98
C PHE A 304 -5.06 8.94 -7.78
N ASN A 305 -6.01 9.00 -8.71
CA ASN A 305 -7.20 9.86 -8.65
C ASN A 305 -8.47 9.17 -8.12
N ASN A 306 -8.38 7.92 -7.67
CA ASN A 306 -9.56 7.13 -7.29
C ASN A 306 -10.25 7.70 -6.05
N THR A 307 -11.55 7.97 -6.15
CA THR A 307 -12.44 8.38 -5.04
C THR A 307 -13.61 7.41 -4.84
N ALA A 308 -13.59 6.28 -5.55
CA ALA A 308 -14.62 5.26 -5.57
C ALA A 308 -14.29 4.13 -4.59
N SER A 309 -15.13 3.09 -4.51
CA SER A 309 -14.94 1.94 -3.62
C SER A 309 -14.84 0.63 -4.41
N PHE A 310 -14.37 -0.42 -3.73
CA PHE A 310 -14.34 -1.80 -4.22
C PHE A 310 -13.45 -2.02 -5.45
N ASN A 311 -12.31 -1.32 -5.51
CA ASN A 311 -11.37 -1.43 -6.62
C ASN A 311 -10.09 -2.17 -6.24
N SER A 312 -9.57 -3.01 -7.14
CA SER A 312 -8.34 -3.78 -6.98
C SER A 312 -7.37 -3.46 -8.12
N PHE A 313 -6.38 -2.61 -7.88
CA PHE A 313 -5.43 -2.13 -8.89
C PHE A 313 -4.00 -2.55 -8.59
N PHE A 314 -3.40 -3.37 -9.45
CA PHE A 314 -2.08 -3.95 -9.27
C PHE A 314 -1.22 -3.65 -10.51
N GLY A 315 -0.27 -2.75 -10.39
CA GLY A 315 0.60 -2.30 -11.47
C GLY A 315 0.83 -0.79 -11.43
N SER A 316 1.93 -0.34 -12.06
CA SER A 316 2.19 1.10 -12.18
C SER A 316 1.12 1.76 -13.05
N ASN A 317 0.53 2.84 -12.55
CA ASN A 317 -0.57 3.62 -13.13
C ASN A 317 -1.86 2.80 -13.41
N ALA A 318 -2.04 1.62 -12.80
CA ALA A 318 -3.30 0.89 -12.91
C ALA A 318 -4.43 1.74 -12.30
N GLY A 319 -5.47 2.03 -13.09
CA GLY A 319 -6.59 2.89 -12.67
C GLY A 319 -6.23 4.33 -12.26
N ASP A 320 -5.11 4.90 -12.73
CA ASP A 320 -4.62 6.22 -12.30
C ASP A 320 -5.66 7.36 -12.42
N SER A 321 -6.51 7.34 -13.46
CA SER A 321 -7.53 8.36 -13.71
C SER A 321 -8.95 7.94 -13.30
N THR A 322 -9.14 6.80 -12.63
CA THR A 322 -10.47 6.44 -12.11
C THR A 322 -10.91 7.43 -11.06
N THR A 323 -12.15 7.92 -11.14
CA THR A 323 -12.72 8.85 -10.15
C THR A 323 -13.90 8.21 -9.45
N THR A 324 -14.97 7.85 -10.18
CA THR A 324 -16.22 7.30 -9.62
C THR A 324 -16.49 5.84 -9.97
N GLY A 325 -15.67 5.22 -10.83
CA GLY A 325 -15.81 3.81 -11.21
C GLY A 325 -15.59 2.84 -10.05
N GLN A 326 -16.59 1.99 -9.76
CA GLN A 326 -16.57 0.97 -8.69
C GLN A 326 -16.43 -0.45 -9.25
N ASN A 327 -16.09 -1.40 -8.38
CA ASN A 327 -16.00 -2.84 -8.68
C ASN A 327 -15.02 -3.19 -9.81
N ASN A 328 -13.92 -2.45 -9.94
CA ASN A 328 -12.94 -2.68 -10.99
C ASN A 328 -11.72 -3.48 -10.50
N ALA A 329 -11.25 -4.42 -11.31
CA ALA A 329 -10.08 -5.25 -11.06
C ALA A 329 -9.05 -5.06 -12.19
N PHE A 330 -7.99 -4.29 -11.95
CA PHE A 330 -6.96 -3.97 -12.95
C PHE A 330 -5.59 -4.50 -12.54
N PHE A 331 -5.01 -5.37 -13.36
CA PHE A 331 -3.74 -6.05 -13.09
C PHE A 331 -2.81 -5.88 -14.30
N GLY A 332 -1.83 -4.99 -14.20
CA GLY A 332 -0.83 -4.72 -15.24
C GLY A 332 -0.40 -3.25 -15.29
N TYR A 333 0.72 -2.99 -15.97
CA TYR A 333 1.16 -1.63 -16.27
C TYR A 333 0.11 -0.90 -17.13
N ASN A 334 -0.35 0.27 -16.67
CA ASN A 334 -1.41 1.08 -17.31
C ASN A 334 -2.75 0.34 -17.56
N ALA A 335 -3.03 -0.77 -16.85
CA ALA A 335 -4.33 -1.44 -16.97
C ALA A 335 -5.45 -0.50 -16.46
N GLY A 336 -6.47 -0.25 -17.29
CA GLY A 336 -7.57 0.65 -16.96
C GLY A 336 -7.17 2.11 -16.70
N GLN A 337 -6.00 2.57 -17.15
CA GLN A 337 -5.41 3.87 -16.79
C GLN A 337 -6.38 5.05 -16.89
N ALA A 338 -7.11 5.17 -18.01
CA ALA A 338 -8.02 6.28 -18.29
C ALA A 338 -9.49 5.96 -17.97
N ASN A 339 -9.77 4.90 -17.21
CA ASN A 339 -11.15 4.55 -16.86
C ASN A 339 -11.72 5.51 -15.83
N LEU A 340 -12.38 6.59 -16.28
CA LEU A 340 -12.92 7.65 -15.44
C LEU A 340 -14.10 7.18 -14.58
N THR A 341 -15.14 6.61 -15.21
CA THR A 341 -16.44 6.31 -14.56
C THR A 341 -16.93 4.87 -14.75
N GLY A 342 -16.24 4.05 -15.56
CA GLY A 342 -16.66 2.69 -15.86
C GLY A 342 -16.62 1.80 -14.62
N THR A 343 -17.61 0.90 -14.51
CA THR A 343 -17.80 -0.01 -13.38
C THR A 343 -17.71 -1.47 -13.82
N ASP A 344 -17.46 -2.36 -12.86
CA ASP A 344 -17.56 -3.81 -13.05
C ASP A 344 -16.66 -4.33 -14.19
N ASN A 345 -15.44 -3.78 -14.28
CA ASN A 345 -14.46 -4.18 -15.28
C ASN A 345 -13.34 -5.05 -14.70
N SER A 346 -12.88 -6.03 -15.47
CA SER A 346 -11.78 -6.95 -15.11
C SER A 346 -10.71 -6.92 -16.19
N PHE A 347 -9.60 -6.21 -15.96
CA PHE A 347 -8.51 -6.03 -16.91
C PHE A 347 -7.21 -6.66 -16.41
N PHE A 348 -6.66 -7.61 -17.15
CA PHE A 348 -5.47 -8.36 -16.81
C PHE A 348 -4.50 -8.34 -17.99
N GLY A 349 -3.41 -7.58 -17.88
CA GLY A 349 -2.38 -7.44 -18.90
C GLY A 349 -1.87 -6.00 -19.02
N SER A 350 -0.64 -5.84 -19.54
CA SER A 350 -0.07 -4.53 -19.80
C SER A 350 -0.90 -3.77 -20.85
N GLY A 351 -1.44 -2.62 -20.47
CA GLY A 351 -2.28 -1.78 -21.31
C GLY A 351 -3.69 -2.33 -21.60
N ALA A 352 -4.13 -3.39 -20.89
CA ALA A 352 -5.50 -3.89 -21.03
C ALA A 352 -6.51 -2.80 -20.60
N GLY A 353 -7.46 -2.47 -21.47
CA GLY A 353 -8.44 -1.42 -21.20
C GLY A 353 -7.87 -0.03 -20.92
N ALA A 354 -6.65 0.30 -21.38
CA ALA A 354 -5.97 1.53 -20.96
C ALA A 354 -6.77 2.82 -21.23
N GLN A 355 -7.56 2.85 -22.30
CA GLN A 355 -8.49 3.92 -22.66
C GLN A 355 -9.95 3.47 -22.60
N ASN A 356 -10.29 2.51 -21.73
CA ASN A 356 -11.66 2.08 -21.54
C ASN A 356 -12.43 3.05 -20.63
N THR A 357 -13.56 3.58 -21.10
CA THR A 357 -14.48 4.41 -20.27
C THR A 357 -15.84 3.76 -20.03
N ALA A 358 -16.04 2.53 -20.53
CA ALA A 358 -17.29 1.78 -20.43
C ALA A 358 -17.31 0.76 -19.26
N SER A 359 -18.47 0.17 -18.99
CA SER A 359 -18.69 -0.81 -17.90
C SER A 359 -18.86 -2.25 -18.40
N PHE A 360 -18.76 -3.21 -17.48
CA PHE A 360 -19.03 -4.63 -17.71
C PHE A 360 -18.11 -5.30 -18.72
N ASN A 361 -16.82 -4.95 -18.73
CA ASN A 361 -15.85 -5.49 -19.68
C ASN A 361 -14.79 -6.38 -19.01
N ALA A 362 -14.44 -7.49 -19.66
CA ALA A 362 -13.49 -8.48 -19.21
C ALA A 362 -12.35 -8.61 -20.24
N PHE A 363 -11.18 -8.02 -19.98
CA PHE A 363 -10.04 -7.98 -20.91
C PHE A 363 -8.82 -8.67 -20.34
N PHE A 364 -8.36 -9.73 -21.00
CA PHE A 364 -7.26 -10.58 -20.56
C PHE A 364 -6.23 -10.70 -21.70
N GLY A 365 -5.09 -10.03 -21.57
CA GLY A 365 -4.03 -9.98 -22.57
C GLY A 365 -3.40 -8.60 -22.67
N SER A 366 -2.19 -8.51 -23.22
CA SER A 366 -1.57 -7.20 -23.45
C SER A 366 -2.39 -6.40 -24.48
N ARG A 367 -2.76 -5.16 -24.11
CA ARG A 367 -3.58 -4.25 -24.93
C ARG A 367 -4.93 -4.82 -25.39
N ALA A 368 -5.45 -5.86 -24.73
CA ALA A 368 -6.83 -6.30 -24.96
C ALA A 368 -7.78 -5.15 -24.62
N GLY A 369 -8.70 -4.82 -25.54
CA GLY A 369 -9.65 -3.72 -25.36
C GLY A 369 -9.00 -2.35 -25.12
N ASN A 370 -7.79 -2.10 -25.65
CA ASN A 370 -7.00 -0.91 -25.30
C ASN A 370 -7.78 0.39 -25.47
N VAL A 371 -8.56 0.51 -26.54
CA VAL A 371 -9.44 1.64 -26.82
C VAL A 371 -10.89 1.16 -26.87
N ASN A 372 -11.62 1.36 -25.77
CA ASN A 372 -13.04 1.03 -25.65
C ASN A 372 -13.81 2.15 -24.91
N THR A 373 -14.23 3.18 -25.65
CA THR A 373 -14.86 4.35 -25.03
C THR A 373 -16.38 4.23 -24.87
N ALA A 374 -17.02 3.22 -25.46
CA ALA A 374 -18.48 3.07 -25.46
C ALA A 374 -19.00 1.63 -25.29
N GLY A 375 -18.23 0.61 -25.65
CA GLY A 375 -18.66 -0.78 -25.68
C GLY A 375 -18.79 -1.39 -24.27
N THR A 376 -19.97 -1.90 -23.94
CA THR A 376 -20.23 -2.60 -22.68
C THR A 376 -20.41 -4.09 -22.91
N GLY A 377 -20.17 -4.93 -21.90
CA GLY A 377 -20.44 -6.36 -21.98
C GLY A 377 -19.44 -7.14 -22.85
N ASN A 378 -18.23 -6.63 -23.05
CA ASN A 378 -17.24 -7.26 -23.91
C ASN A 378 -16.34 -8.25 -23.14
N SER A 379 -15.98 -9.37 -23.78
CA SER A 379 -15.09 -10.40 -23.25
C SER A 379 -13.94 -10.65 -24.21
N PHE A 380 -12.76 -10.10 -23.94
CA PHE A 380 -11.58 -10.17 -24.82
C PHE A 380 -10.44 -10.94 -24.16
N PHE A 381 -9.98 -12.01 -24.79
CA PHE A 381 -8.94 -12.90 -24.29
C PHE A 381 -7.87 -13.12 -25.37
N GLY A 382 -6.69 -12.54 -25.19
CA GLY A 382 -5.58 -12.58 -26.15
C GLY A 382 -4.89 -11.22 -26.26
N ALA A 383 -3.62 -11.22 -26.68
CA ALA A 383 -2.94 -9.97 -26.97
C ALA A 383 -3.65 -9.25 -28.13
N ASP A 384 -3.92 -7.96 -27.97
CA ASP A 384 -4.60 -7.10 -28.96
C ASP A 384 -6.01 -7.57 -29.35
N ALA A 385 -6.65 -8.46 -28.59
CA ALA A 385 -8.04 -8.83 -28.81
C ALA A 385 -8.93 -7.60 -28.57
N GLY A 386 -9.74 -7.23 -29.57
CA GLY A 386 -10.57 -6.02 -29.52
C GLY A 386 -9.78 -4.73 -29.29
N LEU A 387 -8.55 -4.61 -29.83
CA LEU A 387 -7.64 -3.47 -29.60
C LEU A 387 -8.36 -2.12 -29.72
N ILE A 388 -9.20 -1.96 -30.75
CA ILE A 388 -10.12 -0.83 -30.93
C ILE A 388 -11.54 -1.40 -31.05
N SER A 389 -12.33 -1.30 -29.97
CA SER A 389 -13.72 -1.77 -29.95
C SER A 389 -14.62 -0.78 -29.24
N LEU A 390 -15.51 -0.10 -29.97
CA LEU A 390 -16.52 0.82 -29.43
C LEU A 390 -17.91 0.16 -29.35
N GLY A 391 -18.10 -0.99 -29.98
CA GLY A 391 -19.32 -1.80 -29.88
C GLY A 391 -19.33 -2.71 -28.65
N GLY A 392 -20.52 -3.13 -28.22
CA GLY A 392 -20.74 -3.95 -27.03
C GLY A 392 -21.08 -5.41 -27.33
N PHE A 393 -21.13 -6.21 -26.25
CA PHE A 393 -21.54 -7.63 -26.26
C PHE A 393 -20.72 -8.51 -27.20
N ASN A 394 -19.45 -8.18 -27.39
CA ASN A 394 -18.51 -8.93 -28.22
C ASN A 394 -17.70 -9.93 -27.38
N SER A 395 -17.47 -11.12 -27.95
CA SER A 395 -16.70 -12.22 -27.34
C SER A 395 -15.51 -12.58 -28.25
N PHE A 396 -14.32 -12.08 -27.93
CA PHE A 396 -13.12 -12.26 -28.75
C PHE A 396 -12.06 -13.09 -28.03
N PHE A 397 -11.67 -14.22 -28.60
CA PHE A 397 -10.73 -15.16 -28.01
C PHE A 397 -9.64 -15.52 -29.02
N GLY A 398 -8.42 -15.05 -28.79
CA GLY A 398 -7.25 -15.23 -29.65
C GLY A 398 -6.50 -13.93 -29.88
N THR A 399 -5.20 -14.03 -30.18
CA THR A 399 -4.38 -12.85 -30.51
C THR A 399 -4.99 -12.10 -31.70
N SER A 400 -5.22 -10.80 -31.52
CA SER A 400 -5.80 -9.87 -32.50
C SER A 400 -7.18 -10.28 -33.03
N ALA A 401 -7.92 -11.12 -32.32
CA ALA A 401 -9.33 -11.39 -32.63
C ALA A 401 -10.14 -10.10 -32.49
N GLY A 402 -10.88 -9.72 -33.54
CA GLY A 402 -11.64 -8.45 -33.58
C GLY A 402 -10.80 -7.19 -33.36
N GLY A 403 -9.48 -7.23 -33.66
CA GLY A 403 -8.55 -6.14 -33.31
C GLY A 403 -8.97 -4.74 -33.79
N ASP A 404 -9.66 -4.66 -34.92
CA ASP A 404 -10.07 -3.42 -35.57
C ASP A 404 -11.62 -3.33 -35.71
N THR A 405 -12.36 -3.92 -34.77
CA THR A 405 -13.82 -3.91 -34.76
C THR A 405 -14.37 -2.64 -34.13
N THR A 406 -14.48 -1.56 -34.92
CA THR A 406 -14.80 -0.24 -34.38
C THR A 406 -16.18 -0.14 -33.75
N THR A 407 -17.29 -0.45 -34.44
CA THR A 407 -18.65 -0.27 -33.90
C THR A 407 -19.52 -1.52 -33.92
N GLY A 408 -18.98 -2.66 -34.35
CA GLY A 408 -19.70 -3.93 -34.41
C GLY A 408 -20.18 -4.43 -33.05
N PHE A 409 -21.40 -4.96 -32.99
CA PHE A 409 -22.06 -5.44 -31.77
C PHE A 409 -22.40 -6.94 -31.86
N GLY A 410 -22.34 -7.65 -30.73
CA GLY A 410 -22.86 -9.02 -30.65
C GLY A 410 -22.01 -10.06 -31.39
N ASN A 411 -20.72 -9.79 -31.64
CA ASN A 411 -19.86 -10.67 -32.41
C ASN A 411 -19.15 -11.72 -31.54
N SER A 412 -18.97 -12.93 -32.08
CA SER A 412 -18.29 -14.05 -31.44
C SER A 412 -17.11 -14.51 -32.29
N PHE A 413 -15.88 -14.11 -31.93
CA PHE A 413 -14.66 -14.41 -32.70
C PHE A 413 -13.69 -15.26 -31.89
N PHE A 414 -13.38 -16.45 -32.39
CA PHE A 414 -12.53 -17.44 -31.72
C PHE A 414 -11.43 -17.91 -32.67
N GLY A 415 -10.19 -17.48 -32.42
CA GLY A 415 -9.01 -17.81 -33.21
C GLY A 415 -8.10 -16.60 -33.41
N ASN A 416 -6.82 -16.84 -33.71
CA ASN A 416 -5.90 -15.76 -34.06
C ASN A 416 -6.39 -15.03 -35.32
N ASN A 417 -6.52 -13.70 -35.23
CA ASN A 417 -7.10 -12.80 -36.25
C ASN A 417 -8.52 -13.16 -36.71
N ALA A 418 -9.29 -13.95 -35.95
CA ALA A 418 -10.71 -14.15 -36.27
C ALA A 418 -11.43 -12.79 -36.25
N GLY A 419 -12.15 -12.47 -37.33
CA GLY A 419 -12.84 -11.19 -37.49
C GLY A 419 -11.93 -9.95 -37.46
N ARG A 420 -10.61 -10.10 -37.65
CA ARG A 420 -9.71 -8.93 -37.75
C ARG A 420 -10.17 -8.05 -38.92
N ASP A 421 -10.22 -6.74 -38.71
CA ASP A 421 -10.75 -5.74 -39.66
C ASP A 421 -12.28 -5.81 -39.90
N ASN A 422 -13.05 -6.41 -38.98
CA ASN A 422 -14.52 -6.31 -39.02
C ASN A 422 -15.01 -5.01 -38.39
N ALA A 423 -14.93 -3.89 -39.13
CA ALA A 423 -15.17 -2.56 -38.59
C ALA A 423 -16.59 -2.33 -38.04
N VAL A 424 -17.64 -2.77 -38.76
CA VAL A 424 -19.04 -2.38 -38.47
C VAL A 424 -20.02 -3.56 -38.40
N GLY A 425 -19.58 -4.78 -38.70
CA GLY A 425 -20.46 -5.94 -38.77
C GLY A 425 -21.01 -6.33 -37.40
N ASN A 426 -22.28 -6.74 -37.37
CA ASN A 426 -22.97 -7.20 -36.17
C ASN A 426 -23.30 -8.68 -36.25
N ASP A 427 -23.46 -9.31 -35.08
CA ASP A 427 -24.02 -10.66 -34.94
C ASP A 427 -23.27 -11.71 -35.79
N ASN A 428 -21.95 -11.56 -35.94
CA ASN A 428 -21.10 -12.49 -36.67
C ASN A 428 -20.49 -13.54 -35.75
N SER A 429 -20.36 -14.77 -36.26
CA SER A 429 -19.85 -15.94 -35.55
C SER A 429 -18.68 -16.55 -36.30
N PHE A 430 -17.44 -16.21 -35.93
CA PHE A 430 -16.22 -16.64 -36.61
C PHE A 430 -15.33 -17.51 -35.74
N PHE A 431 -15.10 -18.74 -36.17
CA PHE A 431 -14.37 -19.77 -35.43
C PHE A 431 -13.24 -20.35 -36.29
N GLY A 432 -12.00 -19.94 -36.01
CA GLY A 432 -10.79 -20.39 -36.68
C GLY A 432 -9.78 -19.27 -36.90
N ARG A 433 -8.51 -19.64 -37.13
CA ARG A 433 -7.46 -18.68 -37.48
C ARG A 433 -7.83 -17.95 -38.78
N ASN A 434 -7.81 -16.61 -38.77
CA ASN A 434 -8.22 -15.72 -39.87
C ASN A 434 -9.68 -15.90 -40.36
N ALA A 435 -10.56 -16.55 -39.59
CA ALA A 435 -11.95 -16.75 -40.00
C ALA A 435 -12.67 -15.40 -40.12
N GLY A 436 -13.26 -15.11 -41.28
CA GLY A 436 -14.09 -13.91 -41.51
C GLY A 436 -13.33 -12.58 -41.42
N SER A 437 -12.00 -12.59 -41.57
CA SER A 437 -11.21 -11.36 -41.58
C SER A 437 -11.60 -10.46 -42.77
N ASN A 438 -11.61 -9.14 -42.55
CA ASN A 438 -12.08 -8.11 -43.48
C ASN A 438 -13.56 -8.20 -43.87
N ASN A 439 -14.41 -8.93 -43.14
CA ASN A 439 -15.85 -8.84 -43.33
C ASN A 439 -16.40 -7.63 -42.57
N ALA A 440 -17.16 -6.77 -43.24
CA ALA A 440 -17.88 -5.64 -42.65
C ALA A 440 -19.41 -5.85 -42.66
N GLY A 441 -19.88 -7.01 -43.13
CA GLY A 441 -21.30 -7.38 -43.10
C GLY A 441 -21.73 -8.02 -41.78
N SER A 442 -23.01 -8.36 -41.69
CA SER A 442 -23.66 -8.82 -40.45
C SER A 442 -24.35 -10.17 -40.61
N ASN A 443 -24.60 -10.85 -39.50
CA ASN A 443 -25.30 -12.14 -39.44
C ASN A 443 -24.56 -13.26 -40.20
N ASN A 444 -23.23 -13.23 -40.23
CA ASN A 444 -22.43 -14.22 -40.94
C ASN A 444 -21.89 -15.29 -39.98
N THR A 445 -21.75 -16.51 -40.49
CA THR A 445 -21.10 -17.62 -39.78
C THR A 445 -19.90 -18.11 -40.59
N ALA A 446 -18.73 -18.21 -39.96
CA ALA A 446 -17.52 -18.71 -40.61
C ALA A 446 -16.83 -19.71 -39.67
N ILE A 447 -16.74 -20.97 -40.07
CA ILE A 447 -16.20 -22.06 -39.24
C ILE A 447 -15.09 -22.76 -40.02
N GLY A 448 -13.85 -22.61 -39.56
CA GLY A 448 -12.65 -23.17 -40.16
C GLY A 448 -11.51 -22.16 -40.25
N SER A 449 -10.27 -22.63 -40.39
CA SER A 449 -9.15 -21.72 -40.63
C SER A 449 -9.22 -21.13 -42.03
N ASN A 450 -8.89 -19.85 -42.17
CA ASN A 450 -8.86 -19.11 -43.44
C ASN A 450 -10.20 -19.16 -44.20
N THR A 451 -11.34 -19.19 -43.50
CA THR A 451 -12.64 -18.99 -44.16
C THR A 451 -12.83 -17.54 -44.55
N THR A 452 -13.37 -17.29 -45.73
CA THR A 452 -13.61 -15.94 -46.24
C THR A 452 -15.11 -15.70 -46.39
N ILE A 453 -15.59 -14.62 -45.77
CA ILE A 453 -16.91 -14.05 -46.05
C ILE A 453 -16.64 -12.70 -46.71
N GLY A 454 -17.22 -12.45 -47.88
CA GLY A 454 -17.01 -11.21 -48.64
C GLY A 454 -17.33 -9.95 -47.81
N LEU A 455 -16.70 -8.82 -48.15
CA LEU A 455 -16.71 -7.60 -47.34
C LEU A 455 -18.11 -7.16 -46.89
N SER A 456 -19.10 -7.16 -47.78
CA SER A 456 -20.47 -6.69 -47.47
C SER A 456 -21.51 -7.82 -47.44
N VAL A 457 -21.07 -9.07 -47.39
CA VAL A 457 -21.96 -10.23 -47.34
C VAL A 457 -22.72 -10.24 -46.03
N THR A 458 -24.01 -10.54 -46.09
CA THR A 458 -24.91 -10.72 -44.95
C THR A 458 -25.60 -12.07 -45.04
N TYR A 459 -25.86 -12.71 -43.89
CA TYR A 459 -26.44 -14.06 -43.86
C TYR A 459 -25.62 -15.10 -44.65
N GLY A 460 -24.30 -14.91 -44.73
CA GLY A 460 -23.37 -15.85 -45.36
C GLY A 460 -22.88 -16.90 -44.36
N THR A 461 -22.89 -18.17 -44.74
CA THR A 461 -22.37 -19.27 -43.91
C THR A 461 -21.27 -20.04 -44.64
N ALA A 462 -20.03 -19.93 -44.17
CA ALA A 462 -18.88 -20.67 -44.69
C ALA A 462 -18.44 -21.75 -43.68
N ILE A 463 -18.48 -23.02 -44.08
CA ILE A 463 -18.09 -24.15 -43.21
C ILE A 463 -17.00 -24.97 -43.90
N GLY A 464 -15.87 -25.14 -43.22
CA GLY A 464 -14.70 -25.87 -43.69
C GLY A 464 -13.49 -24.94 -43.90
N ALA A 465 -12.29 -25.42 -43.64
CA ALA A 465 -11.07 -24.62 -43.80
C ALA A 465 -10.90 -24.17 -45.28
N GLY A 466 -10.70 -22.86 -45.48
CA GLY A 466 -10.61 -22.27 -46.82
C GLY A 466 -11.94 -22.19 -47.58
N SER A 467 -13.09 -22.40 -46.93
CA SER A 467 -14.40 -22.14 -47.54
C SER A 467 -14.64 -20.65 -47.74
N VAL A 468 -15.36 -20.31 -48.81
CA VAL A 468 -15.55 -18.93 -49.26
C VAL A 468 -17.01 -18.66 -49.59
N VAL A 469 -17.53 -17.52 -49.13
CA VAL A 469 -18.86 -17.01 -49.48
C VAL A 469 -18.75 -15.57 -49.99
N TYR A 470 -19.20 -15.32 -51.23
CA TYR A 470 -19.22 -13.99 -51.84
C TYR A 470 -20.62 -13.39 -51.98
N GLU A 471 -21.68 -14.17 -51.74
CA GLU A 471 -23.06 -13.75 -51.92
C GLU A 471 -23.83 -13.81 -50.60
N SER A 472 -24.67 -12.81 -50.35
CA SER A 472 -25.58 -12.83 -49.20
C SER A 472 -26.61 -13.97 -49.32
N ASN A 473 -27.12 -14.42 -48.17
CA ASN A 473 -28.12 -15.49 -48.10
C ASN A 473 -27.66 -16.83 -48.69
N SER A 474 -26.36 -17.12 -48.59
CA SER A 474 -25.77 -18.33 -49.18
C SER A 474 -24.95 -19.13 -48.17
N ILE A 475 -24.86 -20.44 -48.42
CA ILE A 475 -24.11 -21.39 -47.60
C ILE A 475 -23.08 -22.09 -48.49
N ALA A 476 -21.80 -22.01 -48.10
CA ALA A 476 -20.71 -22.78 -48.70
C ALA A 476 -20.25 -23.89 -47.74
N LEU A 477 -20.30 -25.13 -48.21
CA LEU A 477 -19.81 -26.32 -47.50
C LEU A 477 -18.54 -26.82 -48.20
N GLY A 478 -17.37 -26.38 -47.72
CA GLY A 478 -16.07 -26.67 -48.32
C GLY A 478 -15.53 -25.55 -49.21
N ARG A 479 -14.40 -25.85 -49.87
CA ARG A 479 -13.59 -24.97 -50.72
C ARG A 479 -14.21 -24.80 -52.10
N GLU A 480 -14.03 -23.61 -52.67
CA GLU A 480 -14.53 -23.25 -54.01
C GLU A 480 -13.91 -24.06 -55.17
N ASN A 481 -12.77 -24.72 -54.93
CA ASN A 481 -12.08 -25.52 -55.95
C ASN A 481 -12.75 -26.86 -56.27
N GLY A 482 -13.91 -27.16 -55.67
CA GLY A 482 -14.71 -28.35 -55.94
C GLY A 482 -14.07 -29.66 -55.48
N LEU A 483 -12.98 -29.62 -54.70
CA LEU A 483 -12.30 -30.83 -54.21
C LEU A 483 -12.99 -31.45 -53.00
N ASP A 484 -13.86 -30.69 -52.32
CA ASP A 484 -14.50 -31.14 -51.09
C ASP A 484 -15.77 -31.94 -51.37
N LYS A 485 -15.97 -33.00 -50.58
CA LYS A 485 -17.14 -33.88 -50.67
C LYS A 485 -18.07 -33.61 -49.50
N VAL A 486 -19.32 -33.26 -49.79
CA VAL A 486 -20.39 -33.23 -48.79
C VAL A 486 -20.98 -34.64 -48.67
N VAL A 487 -20.77 -35.30 -47.52
CA VAL A 487 -21.33 -36.63 -47.24
C VAL A 487 -22.53 -36.47 -46.31
N ILE A 488 -23.72 -36.84 -46.79
CA ILE A 488 -24.97 -36.83 -46.00
C ILE A 488 -25.39 -38.27 -45.76
N TYR A 489 -25.21 -38.75 -44.52
CA TYR A 489 -25.63 -40.10 -44.14
C TYR A 489 -27.16 -40.19 -44.09
N GLY A 490 -27.73 -41.29 -44.61
CA GLY A 490 -29.17 -41.56 -44.56
C GLY A 490 -29.98 -41.23 -45.82
N LEU A 491 -29.34 -40.75 -46.91
CA LEU A 491 -30.02 -40.47 -48.19
C LEU A 491 -30.31 -41.72 -49.05
N GLY A 492 -30.00 -42.93 -48.57
CA GLY A 492 -30.26 -44.20 -49.26
C GLY A 492 -29.09 -45.19 -49.13
N ASN A 493 -29.36 -46.48 -49.34
CA ASN A 493 -28.38 -47.55 -49.10
C ASN A 493 -27.64 -48.05 -50.34
N ASN A 494 -28.05 -47.72 -51.59
CA ASN A 494 -27.33 -48.00 -52.85
C ASN A 494 -28.05 -47.43 -54.08
N GLY A 495 -27.30 -47.02 -55.12
CA GLY A 495 -27.81 -46.71 -56.47
C GLY A 495 -28.37 -45.30 -56.70
N SER A 496 -28.61 -44.95 -57.97
CA SER A 496 -29.12 -43.68 -58.50
C SER A 496 -30.57 -43.37 -58.07
N ALA A 497 -30.85 -43.42 -56.77
CA ALA A 497 -32.17 -43.11 -56.22
C ALA A 497 -32.43 -41.60 -56.34
N ASP A 498 -33.54 -41.24 -56.99
CA ASP A 498 -34.00 -39.86 -57.05
C ASP A 498 -34.25 -39.32 -55.63
N LEU A 499 -33.79 -38.10 -55.39
CA LEU A 499 -34.12 -37.34 -54.18
C LEU A 499 -35.32 -36.45 -54.48
N CYS A 500 -36.32 -36.49 -53.59
CA CYS A 500 -37.51 -35.66 -53.66
C CYS A 500 -37.58 -34.73 -52.44
N ARG A 501 -38.44 -33.72 -52.52
CA ARG A 501 -38.79 -32.85 -51.39
C ARG A 501 -40.12 -33.30 -50.81
N ASN A 502 -40.19 -33.48 -49.49
CA ASN A 502 -41.46 -33.73 -48.80
C ASN A 502 -42.24 -32.42 -48.54
N SER A 503 -43.43 -32.51 -47.95
CA SER A 503 -44.27 -31.34 -47.62
C SER A 503 -43.67 -30.40 -46.57
N LEU A 504 -42.61 -30.83 -45.87
CA LEU A 504 -41.87 -30.04 -44.87
C LEU A 504 -40.59 -29.44 -45.45
N ASN A 505 -40.42 -29.43 -46.77
CA ASN A 505 -39.22 -28.97 -47.48
C ASN A 505 -37.93 -29.75 -47.20
N GLN A 506 -38.04 -31.00 -46.72
CA GLN A 506 -36.87 -31.84 -46.45
C GLN A 506 -36.55 -32.73 -47.65
N ILE A 507 -35.25 -33.03 -47.83
CA ILE A 507 -34.79 -34.08 -48.75
C ILE A 507 -35.32 -35.42 -48.23
N ALA A 508 -35.98 -36.16 -49.10
CA ALA A 508 -36.61 -37.45 -48.81
C ALA A 508 -36.52 -38.38 -50.02
N LEU A 509 -36.81 -39.66 -49.80
CA LEU A 509 -36.98 -40.62 -50.88
C LEU A 509 -38.28 -40.33 -51.66
N CYS A 510 -38.21 -40.38 -52.98
CA CYS A 510 -39.39 -40.25 -53.82
C CYS A 510 -40.37 -41.42 -53.60
N SER A 511 -41.64 -41.13 -53.30
CA SER A 511 -42.70 -42.15 -53.10
C SER A 511 -43.85 -41.94 -54.08
N SER A 512 -44.36 -43.04 -54.65
CA SER A 512 -45.54 -43.06 -55.53
C SER A 512 -46.69 -43.91 -54.95
N SER A 513 -46.62 -44.25 -53.65
CA SER A 513 -47.63 -45.10 -53.00
C SER A 513 -49.03 -44.46 -53.06
N LEU A 514 -50.04 -45.29 -53.34
CA LEU A 514 -51.45 -44.87 -53.30
C LEU A 514 -51.85 -44.25 -51.96
N ARG A 515 -51.17 -44.62 -50.86
CA ARG A 515 -51.39 -44.04 -49.51
C ARG A 515 -51.24 -42.52 -49.47
N TYR A 516 -50.41 -41.96 -50.36
CA TYR A 516 -50.14 -40.53 -50.41
C TYR A 516 -50.89 -39.81 -51.55
N LYS A 517 -51.88 -40.48 -52.17
CA LYS A 517 -52.66 -39.94 -53.30
C LYS A 517 -54.15 -39.95 -52.96
N THR A 518 -54.85 -38.89 -53.35
CA THR A 518 -56.32 -38.77 -53.29
C THR A 518 -56.86 -38.50 -54.69
N ASN A 519 -58.18 -38.62 -54.90
CA ASN A 519 -58.84 -38.38 -56.19
C ASN A 519 -58.23 -39.17 -57.36
N VAL A 520 -57.89 -40.44 -57.14
CA VAL A 520 -57.28 -41.30 -58.17
C VAL A 520 -58.30 -41.62 -59.27
N GLN A 521 -58.02 -41.17 -60.50
CA GLN A 521 -58.85 -41.38 -61.68
C GLN A 521 -58.00 -41.95 -62.83
N ALA A 522 -58.65 -42.63 -63.79
CA ALA A 522 -57.98 -43.12 -64.99
C ALA A 522 -57.59 -41.95 -65.91
N PHE A 523 -56.39 -42.01 -66.46
CA PHE A 523 -55.90 -41.08 -67.48
C PHE A 523 -55.95 -41.75 -68.85
N TYR A 524 -56.62 -41.12 -69.81
CA TYR A 524 -56.88 -41.70 -71.14
C TYR A 524 -56.08 -41.05 -72.28
N GLY A 525 -55.33 -39.98 -72.01
CA GLY A 525 -54.50 -39.35 -73.04
C GLY A 525 -53.43 -40.32 -73.54
N GLY A 526 -53.29 -40.41 -74.86
CA GLY A 526 -52.42 -41.39 -75.50
C GLY A 526 -51.93 -40.87 -76.85
N LEU A 527 -52.37 -41.51 -77.94
CA LEU A 527 -51.87 -41.16 -79.27
C LEU A 527 -52.31 -39.75 -79.71
N ASP A 528 -53.46 -39.28 -79.23
CA ASP A 528 -53.96 -37.92 -79.47
C ASP A 528 -53.05 -36.84 -78.87
N VAL A 529 -52.47 -37.11 -77.69
CA VAL A 529 -51.52 -36.22 -77.02
C VAL A 529 -50.17 -36.28 -77.75
N VAL A 530 -49.63 -37.49 -77.92
CA VAL A 530 -48.29 -37.70 -78.52
C VAL A 530 -48.18 -37.08 -79.91
N ARG A 531 -49.23 -37.17 -80.74
CA ARG A 531 -49.22 -36.60 -82.11
C ARG A 531 -49.19 -35.08 -82.15
N ARG A 532 -49.60 -34.41 -81.07
CA ARG A 532 -49.59 -32.95 -80.97
C ARG A 532 -48.30 -32.41 -80.37
N LEU A 533 -47.56 -33.26 -79.64
CA LEU A 533 -46.26 -32.89 -79.07
C LEU A 533 -45.23 -32.66 -80.17
N ARG A 534 -44.50 -31.55 -80.06
CA ARG A 534 -43.46 -31.14 -81.01
C ARG A 534 -42.09 -31.16 -80.33
N PRO A 535 -41.24 -32.15 -80.61
CA PRO A 535 -39.86 -32.12 -80.13
C PRO A 535 -39.11 -30.92 -80.71
N ILE A 536 -38.29 -30.28 -79.88
CA ILE A 536 -37.43 -29.15 -80.25
C ILE A 536 -36.00 -29.42 -79.85
N THR A 537 -35.06 -28.82 -80.58
CA THR A 537 -33.68 -28.65 -80.13
C THR A 537 -33.48 -27.20 -79.71
N PHE A 538 -32.62 -26.96 -78.74
CA PHE A 538 -32.37 -25.62 -78.23
C PHE A 538 -30.97 -25.52 -77.65
N ASN A 539 -30.50 -24.28 -77.46
CA ASN A 539 -29.30 -24.01 -76.70
C ASN A 539 -29.70 -23.34 -75.39
N TRP A 540 -29.11 -23.78 -74.28
CA TRP A 540 -29.28 -23.13 -72.99
C TRP A 540 -28.77 -21.68 -73.06
N LYS A 541 -29.60 -20.71 -72.66
CA LYS A 541 -29.20 -19.28 -72.62
C LYS A 541 -27.97 -19.07 -71.73
N ALA A 542 -27.92 -19.79 -70.61
CA ALA A 542 -26.73 -19.87 -69.75
C ALA A 542 -25.82 -21.01 -70.26
N GLY A 543 -24.57 -20.68 -70.61
CA GLY A 543 -23.56 -21.66 -71.04
C GLY A 543 -23.63 -22.12 -72.50
N GLY A 544 -24.72 -21.87 -73.23
CA GLY A 544 -24.80 -22.11 -74.68
C GLY A 544 -24.85 -23.58 -75.11
N MET A 545 -24.98 -24.53 -74.17
CA MET A 545 -24.98 -25.95 -74.47
C MET A 545 -26.22 -26.36 -75.26
N ALA A 546 -26.01 -27.12 -76.34
CA ALA A 546 -27.09 -27.67 -77.16
C ALA A 546 -27.77 -28.85 -76.45
N ASP A 547 -29.09 -28.92 -76.58
CA ASP A 547 -29.94 -29.92 -75.94
C ASP A 547 -31.21 -30.18 -76.77
N VAL A 548 -31.99 -31.19 -76.38
CA VAL A 548 -33.24 -31.59 -77.02
C VAL A 548 -34.33 -31.78 -75.97
N GLY A 549 -35.57 -31.40 -76.30
CA GLY A 549 -36.69 -31.53 -75.38
C GLY A 549 -37.99 -30.99 -75.95
N PHE A 550 -38.83 -30.47 -75.06
CA PHE A 550 -40.10 -29.81 -75.39
C PHE A 550 -40.15 -28.42 -74.75
N ALA A 551 -40.81 -27.47 -75.42
CA ALA A 551 -41.18 -26.19 -74.79
C ALA A 551 -42.34 -26.42 -73.83
N ALA A 552 -42.19 -26.00 -72.57
CA ALA A 552 -43.15 -26.29 -71.52
C ALA A 552 -44.53 -25.67 -71.80
N GLU A 553 -44.56 -24.46 -72.36
CA GLU A 553 -45.77 -23.75 -72.73
C GLU A 553 -46.55 -24.48 -73.85
N GLU A 554 -45.84 -25.04 -74.83
CA GLU A 554 -46.44 -25.84 -75.90
C GLU A 554 -47.03 -27.15 -75.35
N VAL A 555 -46.32 -27.82 -74.44
CA VAL A 555 -46.82 -29.03 -73.76
C VAL A 555 -48.05 -28.72 -72.93
N ASN A 556 -48.05 -27.62 -72.17
CA ASN A 556 -49.17 -27.21 -71.33
C ASN A 556 -50.44 -26.95 -72.14
N ALA A 557 -50.31 -26.36 -73.34
CA ALA A 557 -51.46 -26.13 -74.22
C ALA A 557 -52.10 -27.44 -74.74
N ILE A 558 -51.35 -28.54 -74.75
CA ILE A 558 -51.83 -29.85 -75.21
C ILE A 558 -52.39 -30.67 -74.04
N GLU A 559 -51.63 -30.78 -72.95
CA GLU A 559 -51.99 -31.50 -71.73
C GLU A 559 -51.32 -30.84 -70.50
N PRO A 560 -52.06 -30.05 -69.71
CA PRO A 560 -51.54 -29.34 -68.55
C PRO A 560 -50.91 -30.24 -67.48
N LEU A 561 -51.38 -31.48 -67.32
CA LEU A 561 -50.87 -32.39 -66.29
C LEU A 561 -49.39 -32.76 -66.48
N LEU A 562 -48.86 -32.55 -67.69
CA LEU A 562 -47.47 -32.86 -68.07
C LEU A 562 -46.50 -31.69 -67.84
N THR A 563 -46.91 -30.62 -67.17
CA THR A 563 -46.04 -29.47 -66.91
C THR A 563 -45.94 -29.12 -65.43
N THR A 564 -44.91 -28.36 -65.07
CA THR A 564 -44.69 -27.77 -63.74
C THR A 564 -44.82 -26.26 -63.80
N THR A 565 -45.27 -25.67 -62.70
CA THR A 565 -45.37 -24.22 -62.52
C THR A 565 -44.37 -23.73 -61.50
N ASN A 566 -43.86 -22.52 -61.69
CA ASN A 566 -43.09 -21.81 -60.70
C ASN A 566 -43.97 -21.33 -59.53
N ALA A 567 -43.37 -20.65 -58.56
CA ALA A 567 -44.08 -20.13 -57.39
C ALA A 567 -45.14 -19.06 -57.73
N GLN A 568 -45.03 -18.42 -58.89
CA GLN A 568 -45.96 -17.41 -59.41
C GLN A 568 -47.09 -18.03 -60.25
N GLY A 569 -47.08 -19.36 -60.44
CA GLY A 569 -48.05 -20.09 -61.25
C GLY A 569 -47.76 -20.10 -62.74
N GLU A 570 -46.60 -19.59 -63.16
CA GLU A 570 -46.16 -19.58 -64.56
C GLU A 570 -45.60 -20.95 -64.94
N ILE A 571 -45.89 -21.42 -66.16
CA ILE A 571 -45.36 -22.70 -66.66
C ILE A 571 -43.84 -22.59 -66.80
N GLU A 572 -43.08 -23.50 -66.19
CA GLU A 572 -41.61 -23.44 -66.22
C GLU A 572 -40.91 -24.75 -66.62
N GLY A 573 -41.65 -25.87 -66.65
CA GLY A 573 -41.01 -27.16 -66.89
C GLY A 573 -41.94 -28.25 -67.40
N VAL A 574 -41.32 -29.28 -67.96
CA VAL A 574 -42.00 -30.48 -68.48
C VAL A 574 -41.76 -31.65 -67.54
N LYS A 575 -42.82 -32.36 -67.21
CA LYS A 575 -42.82 -33.58 -66.42
C LYS A 575 -42.44 -34.78 -67.30
N TYR A 576 -41.18 -34.85 -67.72
CA TYR A 576 -40.70 -35.89 -68.64
C TYR A 576 -40.98 -37.33 -68.16
N LYS A 577 -40.88 -37.59 -66.85
CA LYS A 577 -41.19 -38.92 -66.28
C LYS A 577 -42.65 -39.32 -66.49
N GLN A 578 -43.57 -38.36 -66.56
CA GLN A 578 -45.00 -38.58 -66.76
C GLN A 578 -45.37 -38.81 -68.22
N LEU A 579 -44.52 -38.41 -69.19
CA LEU A 579 -44.71 -38.77 -70.60
C LEU A 579 -44.70 -40.29 -70.81
N ALA A 580 -43.94 -41.03 -69.99
CA ALA A 580 -43.96 -42.49 -70.02
C ALA A 580 -45.38 -43.05 -69.82
N THR A 581 -46.19 -42.44 -68.95
CA THR A 581 -47.59 -42.84 -68.74
C THR A 581 -48.45 -42.61 -69.98
N VAL A 582 -48.24 -41.49 -70.69
CA VAL A 582 -48.93 -41.18 -71.96
C VAL A 582 -48.52 -42.18 -73.05
N LEU A 583 -47.23 -42.50 -73.12
CA LEU A 583 -46.69 -43.45 -74.08
C LEU A 583 -47.25 -44.87 -73.86
N VAL A 584 -47.46 -45.29 -72.61
CA VAL A 584 -48.13 -46.57 -72.31
C VAL A 584 -49.53 -46.61 -72.95
N ASN A 585 -50.32 -45.56 -72.79
CA ASN A 585 -51.63 -45.47 -73.42
C ASN A 585 -51.53 -45.45 -74.97
N ALA A 586 -50.61 -44.67 -75.53
CA ALA A 586 -50.40 -44.59 -76.97
C ALA A 586 -50.01 -45.95 -77.59
N VAL A 587 -49.15 -46.72 -76.91
CA VAL A 587 -48.77 -48.08 -77.32
C VAL A 587 -49.98 -49.01 -77.28
N ASN A 588 -50.76 -49.00 -76.20
CA ASN A 588 -51.97 -49.83 -76.10
C ASN A 588 -53.01 -49.51 -77.20
N GLU A 589 -53.21 -48.22 -77.50
CA GLU A 589 -54.05 -47.81 -78.62
C GLU A 589 -53.52 -48.28 -79.96
N GLN A 590 -52.19 -48.23 -80.15
CA GLN A 590 -51.55 -48.67 -81.38
C GLN A 590 -51.66 -50.18 -81.56
N GLU A 591 -51.47 -50.97 -80.50
CA GLU A 591 -51.70 -52.42 -80.50
C GLU A 591 -53.14 -52.77 -80.86
N THR A 592 -54.12 -52.08 -80.26
CA THR A 592 -55.55 -52.28 -80.59
C THR A 592 -55.84 -52.02 -82.08
N LYS A 593 -55.18 -51.01 -82.67
CA LYS A 593 -55.29 -50.73 -84.11
C LYS A 593 -54.63 -51.81 -84.95
N ILE A 594 -53.47 -52.32 -84.53
CA ILE A 594 -52.76 -53.41 -85.21
C ILE A 594 -53.60 -54.69 -85.19
N GLU A 595 -54.20 -55.05 -84.06
CA GLU A 595 -55.11 -56.20 -83.95
C GLU A 595 -56.29 -56.06 -84.91
N ARG A 596 -56.96 -54.90 -84.92
CA ARG A 596 -58.09 -54.64 -85.83
C ARG A 596 -57.70 -54.69 -87.30
N LEU A 597 -56.54 -54.13 -87.66
CA LEU A 597 -56.00 -54.21 -89.02
C LEU A 597 -55.67 -55.67 -89.40
N THR A 598 -55.16 -56.46 -88.47
CA THR A 598 -54.85 -57.88 -88.65
C THR A 598 -56.13 -58.69 -88.88
N GLU A 599 -57.19 -58.43 -88.12
CA GLU A 599 -58.50 -59.06 -88.35
C GLU A 599 -59.09 -58.68 -89.71
N GLN A 600 -59.00 -57.40 -90.10
CA GLN A 600 -59.44 -56.94 -91.42
C GLN A 600 -58.67 -57.60 -92.55
N LEU A 601 -57.33 -57.70 -92.43
CA LEU A 601 -56.48 -58.43 -93.39
C LEU A 601 -56.89 -59.90 -93.50
N LYS A 602 -57.17 -60.57 -92.37
CA LYS A 602 -57.64 -61.95 -92.37
C LYS A 602 -58.98 -62.11 -93.08
N ALA A 603 -59.92 -61.19 -92.85
CA ALA A 603 -61.21 -61.19 -93.53
C ALA A 603 -61.08 -60.92 -95.05
N GLN A 604 -60.23 -59.97 -95.45
CA GLN A 604 -59.93 -59.71 -96.86
C GLN A 604 -59.27 -60.91 -97.54
N GLN A 605 -58.32 -61.58 -96.88
CA GLN A 605 -57.67 -62.78 -97.41
C GLN A 605 -58.69 -63.91 -97.65
N GLN A 606 -59.64 -64.10 -96.73
CA GLN A 606 -60.73 -65.07 -96.91
C GLN A 606 -61.63 -64.73 -98.10
N GLN A 607 -61.96 -63.44 -98.29
CA GLN A 607 -62.73 -63.00 -99.45
C GLN A 607 -61.98 -63.23 -100.77
N ILE A 608 -60.68 -62.93 -100.82
CA ILE A 608 -59.83 -63.19 -101.99
C ILE A 608 -59.79 -64.68 -102.31
N GLU A 609 -59.61 -65.55 -101.32
CA GLU A 609 -59.64 -67.02 -101.52
C GLU A 609 -60.99 -67.52 -102.05
N LEU A 610 -62.10 -66.93 -101.57
CA LEU A 610 -63.44 -67.26 -102.04
C LEU A 610 -63.66 -66.80 -103.48
N LEU A 611 -63.22 -65.58 -103.82
CA LEU A 611 -63.25 -65.04 -105.18
C LEU A 611 -62.38 -65.88 -106.12
N LYS A 612 -61.18 -66.26 -105.67
CA LYS A 612 -60.26 -67.15 -106.40
C LYS A 612 -60.95 -68.49 -106.70
N LYS A 613 -61.57 -69.13 -105.71
CA LYS A 613 -62.37 -70.36 -105.93
C LYS A 613 -63.48 -70.17 -106.97
N LEU A 614 -64.17 -69.04 -106.93
CA LEU A 614 -65.27 -68.73 -107.85
C LEU A 614 -64.78 -68.49 -109.29
N VAL A 615 -63.67 -67.75 -109.43
CA VAL A 615 -62.98 -67.52 -110.72
C VAL A 615 -62.44 -68.83 -111.29
N CYS A 616 -61.82 -69.68 -110.46
CA CYS A 616 -61.30 -70.97 -110.91
C CYS A 616 -62.40 -71.97 -111.27
N ALA A 617 -63.59 -71.85 -110.68
CA ALA A 617 -64.76 -72.64 -111.06
C ALA A 617 -65.35 -72.23 -112.42
N GLN A 618 -65.28 -70.93 -112.78
CA GLN A 618 -65.78 -70.41 -114.06
C GLN A 618 -64.75 -70.42 -115.19
N ASN A 619 -63.46 -70.26 -114.89
CA ASN A 619 -62.37 -70.25 -115.87
C ASN A 619 -61.13 -70.98 -115.32
N PRO A 620 -61.04 -72.30 -115.46
CA PRO A 620 -59.96 -73.12 -114.89
C PRO A 620 -58.57 -72.82 -115.46
N GLN A 621 -58.49 -72.07 -116.56
CA GLN A 621 -57.23 -71.71 -117.24
C GLN A 621 -56.72 -70.30 -116.85
N ALA A 622 -57.45 -69.56 -116.00
CA ALA A 622 -57.03 -68.25 -115.52
C ALA A 622 -55.71 -68.32 -114.75
N GLU A 623 -54.84 -67.33 -114.91
CA GLU A 623 -53.48 -67.32 -114.35
C GLU A 623 -53.45 -67.41 -112.82
N VAL A 624 -54.46 -66.84 -112.14
CA VAL A 624 -54.64 -66.94 -110.68
C VAL A 624 -55.00 -68.35 -110.20
N CYS A 625 -55.36 -69.26 -111.11
CA CYS A 625 -55.80 -70.64 -110.83
C CYS A 625 -54.75 -71.69 -111.18
N ARG A 626 -53.64 -71.27 -111.79
CA ARG A 626 -52.41 -72.06 -111.94
C ARG A 626 -51.56 -71.88 -110.69
#